data_AF-W2M396-F1
#
_entry.id   AF-W2M396-F1
#
_cell.length_a   1.000
_cell.length_b   1.000
_cell.length_c   1.000
_cell.angle_alpha   90.00
_cell.angle_beta   90.00
_cell.angle_gamma   90.00
#
_symmetry.space_group_name_H-M   'P 1'
#
loop_
_entity.id
_entity.type
_entity.pdbx_description
1 polymer ?
#
loop_
_entity_poly.entity_id
_entity_poly.type
_entity_poly.pdbx_seq_one_letter_code
_entity_poly.pdbx_strand_id
1 'polypeptide(L)'
;MEEVKANNPAWTRLQCVLVDKDFTELSVLEKAFPGVTILLCQFHVLKYLREEIASADYGFSRSQKEQLGGVMSLLFYAKTEQSTTNASSTWFI
;
A
#
# COMPACT_ATOMS: atom_id res chain seq x y z
N MET A 1 2.94 17.00 -11.35
CA MET A 1 2.07 16.21 -12.27
C MET A 1 2.16 16.69 -13.71
N GLU A 2 2.18 18.00 -13.96
CA GLU A 2 2.32 18.53 -15.33
C GLU A 2 3.61 18.08 -16.03
N GLU A 3 4.73 17.97 -15.30
CA GLU A 3 5.97 17.45 -15.86
C GLU A 3 5.88 15.96 -16.25
N VAL A 4 5.13 15.15 -15.50
CA VAL A 4 4.84 13.75 -15.86
C VAL A 4 4.02 13.69 -17.15
N LYS A 5 3.02 14.56 -17.29
CA LYS A 5 2.19 14.64 -18.51
C LYS A 5 2.98 15.13 -19.71
N ALA A 6 3.88 16.10 -19.53
CA ALA A 6 4.73 16.63 -20.58
C ALA A 6 5.70 15.57 -21.11
N ASN A 7 6.25 14.73 -20.22
CA ASN A 7 7.23 13.71 -20.58
C ASN A 7 6.61 12.35 -20.95
N ASN A 8 5.32 12.15 -20.70
CA ASN A 8 4.61 10.93 -21.06
C ASN A 8 3.37 11.24 -21.91
N PRO A 9 3.49 11.30 -23.26
CA PRO A 9 2.38 11.58 -24.15
C PRO A 9 1.21 10.58 -24.05
N ALA A 10 1.47 9.40 -23.46
CA ALA A 10 0.47 8.36 -23.24
C ALA A 10 -0.25 8.48 -21.89
N TRP A 11 -0.05 9.57 -21.13
CA TRP A 11 -0.64 9.73 -19.79
C TRP A 11 -2.17 9.61 -19.78
N THR A 12 -2.84 9.95 -20.89
CA THR A 12 -4.29 9.80 -21.05
C THR A 12 -4.77 8.35 -21.10
N ARG A 13 -3.86 7.39 -21.31
CA ARG A 13 -4.14 5.94 -21.28
C ARG A 13 -3.80 5.30 -19.93
N LEU A 14 -3.36 6.09 -18.94
CA LEU A 14 -3.12 5.56 -17.60
C LEU A 14 -4.43 4.98 -17.05
N GLN A 15 -4.35 3.75 -16.54
CA GLN A 15 -5.47 3.10 -15.86
C GLN A 15 -5.21 2.94 -14.36
N CYS A 16 -3.93 2.84 -13.98
CA CYS A 16 -3.53 2.70 -12.59
C CYS A 16 -2.21 3.43 -12.31
N VAL A 17 -2.08 4.02 -11.12
CA VAL A 17 -0.84 4.56 -10.58
C VAL A 17 -0.54 3.86 -9.27
N LEU A 18 0.69 3.33 -9.15
CA LEU A 18 1.21 2.79 -7.89
C LEU A 18 1.97 3.90 -7.15
N VAL A 19 1.54 4.23 -5.95
CA VAL A 19 2.18 5.25 -5.09
C VAL A 19 3.01 4.58 -4.00
N ASP A 20 3.89 5.34 -3.37
CA ASP A 20 4.59 4.87 -2.17
C ASP A 20 3.60 4.57 -1.02
N LYS A 21 4.09 4.14 0.14
CA LYS A 21 3.30 3.87 1.36
C LYS A 21 2.50 5.09 1.87
N ASP A 22 2.80 6.29 1.38
CA ASP A 22 2.30 7.54 1.94
C ASP A 22 1.06 8.04 1.21
N PHE A 23 0.02 8.33 2.00
CA PHE A 23 -1.29 8.80 1.51
C PHE A 23 -1.32 10.29 1.17
N THR A 24 -0.26 11.03 1.51
CA THR A 24 -0.18 12.50 1.40
C THR A 24 -0.46 13.00 -0.03
N GLU A 25 -0.11 12.21 -1.04
CA GLU A 25 -0.22 12.60 -2.44
C GLU A 25 -1.52 12.17 -3.12
N LEU A 26 -2.35 11.37 -2.45
CA LEU A 26 -3.58 10.82 -3.03
C LEU A 26 -4.48 11.90 -3.62
N SER A 27 -4.82 12.91 -2.82
CA SER A 27 -5.73 13.98 -3.25
C SER A 27 -5.18 14.80 -4.44
N VAL A 28 -3.86 14.88 -4.58
CA VAL A 28 -3.20 15.56 -5.71
C VAL A 28 -3.26 14.70 -6.95
N LEU A 29 -3.04 13.38 -6.81
CA LEU A 29 -3.10 12.42 -7.90
C LEU A 29 -4.52 12.24 -8.44
N GLU A 30 -5.53 12.18 -7.56
CA GLU A 30 -6.94 12.10 -7.94
C GLU A 30 -7.36 13.30 -8.80
N LYS A 31 -6.91 14.51 -8.43
CA LYS A 31 -7.17 15.73 -9.20
C LYS A 31 -6.39 15.75 -10.51
N ALA A 32 -5.16 15.25 -10.51
CA ALA A 32 -4.29 15.28 -11.68
C ALA A 32 -4.65 14.22 -12.74
N PHE A 33 -5.17 13.07 -12.30
CA PHE A 33 -5.50 11.89 -13.11
C PHE A 33 -6.92 11.39 -12.78
N PRO A 34 -7.96 12.16 -13.11
CA PRO A 34 -9.33 11.77 -12.81
C PRO A 34 -9.70 10.47 -13.52
N GLY A 35 -10.29 9.52 -12.79
CA GLY A 35 -10.70 8.21 -13.31
C GLY A 35 -9.58 7.16 -13.38
N VAL A 36 -8.37 7.48 -12.94
CA VAL A 36 -7.27 6.53 -12.81
C VAL A 36 -7.31 5.89 -11.43
N THR A 37 -7.16 4.57 -11.35
CA THR A 37 -7.08 3.86 -10.07
C THR A 37 -5.76 4.18 -9.38
N ILE A 38 -5.78 4.60 -8.13
CA ILE A 38 -4.55 4.83 -7.36
C ILE A 38 -4.44 3.72 -6.33
N LEU A 39 -3.32 3.00 -6.33
CA LEU A 39 -3.04 1.90 -5.41
C LEU A 39 -1.73 2.14 -4.69
N LEU A 40 -1.62 1.68 -3.45
CA LEU A 40 -0.33 1.60 -2.78
C LEU A 40 0.55 0.54 -3.47
N CYS A 41 1.82 0.85 -3.65
CA CYS A 41 2.78 -0.09 -4.16
C CYS A 41 3.02 -1.19 -3.13
N GLN A 42 2.64 -2.42 -3.46
CA GLN A 42 2.81 -3.58 -2.58
C GLN A 42 4.25 -3.73 -2.06
N PHE A 43 5.25 -3.46 -2.91
CA PHE A 43 6.66 -3.53 -2.52
C PHE A 43 7.01 -2.55 -1.40
N HIS A 44 6.59 -1.29 -1.53
CA HIS A 44 6.88 -0.27 -0.53
C HIS A 44 6.13 -0.53 0.78
N VAL A 45 4.86 -0.95 0.71
CA VAL A 45 4.09 -1.30 1.90
C VAL A 45 4.72 -2.50 2.63
N LEU A 46 5.14 -3.54 1.89
CA LEU A 46 5.82 -4.69 2.47
C LEU A 46 7.15 -4.31 3.13
N LYS A 47 7.93 -3.45 2.48
CA LYS A 47 9.20 -2.98 3.04
C LYS A 47 8.95 -2.19 4.34
N TYR A 48 8.03 -1.23 4.28
CA TYR A 48 7.68 -0.38 5.43
C TYR A 48 7.22 -1.19 6.63
N LEU A 49 6.23 -2.08 6.45
CA LEU A 49 5.70 -2.85 7.58
C LEU A 49 6.76 -3.78 8.20
N ARG A 50 7.71 -4.30 7.40
CA ARG A 50 8.84 -5.07 7.94
C ARG A 50 9.76 -4.19 8.78
N GLU A 51 10.02 -2.97 8.34
CA GLU A 51 10.82 -1.99 9.09
C GLU A 51 10.11 -1.58 10.39
N GLU A 52 8.80 -1.33 10.35
CA GLU A 52 7.99 -0.99 11.54
C GLU A 52 7.93 -2.15 12.55
N ILE A 53 7.73 -3.39 12.10
CA ILE A 53 7.77 -4.57 12.97
C ILE A 53 9.17 -4.74 13.58
N ALA A 54 10.22 -4.45 12.81
CA ALA A 54 11.60 -4.52 13.30
C ALA A 54 11.94 -3.38 14.26
N SER A 55 11.28 -2.23 14.16
CA SER A 55 11.54 -1.04 14.96
C SER A 55 11.48 -1.31 16.47
N ALA A 56 12.30 -0.57 17.21
CA ALA A 56 12.26 -0.55 18.66
C ALA A 56 11.13 0.34 19.20
N ASP A 57 10.60 1.25 18.38
CA ASP A 57 9.63 2.26 18.78
C ASP A 57 8.32 1.66 19.33
N TYR A 58 7.97 0.46 18.87
CA TYR A 58 6.76 -0.24 19.29
C TYR A 58 6.99 -1.27 20.41
N GLY A 59 8.23 -1.48 20.83
CA GLY A 59 8.55 -2.36 21.96
C GLY A 59 8.17 -3.84 21.78
N PHE A 60 7.99 -4.33 20.55
CA PHE A 60 7.57 -5.71 20.30
C PHE A 60 8.62 -6.73 20.76
N SER A 61 8.14 -7.78 21.43
CA SER A 61 8.95 -8.95 21.74
C SER A 61 9.27 -9.75 20.47
N ARG A 62 10.26 -10.66 20.56
CA ARG A 62 10.62 -11.55 19.44
C ARG A 62 9.42 -12.35 18.92
N SER A 63 8.61 -12.90 19.83
CA SER A 63 7.44 -13.70 19.46
C SER A 63 6.35 -12.86 18.79
N GLN A 64 6.15 -11.61 19.25
CA GLN A 64 5.22 -10.69 18.63
C GLN A 64 5.66 -10.32 17.21
N LYS A 65 6.95 -10.05 17.00
CA LYS A 65 7.50 -9.77 15.66
C LYS A 65 7.30 -10.94 14.70
N GLU A 66 7.50 -12.17 15.17
CA GLU A 66 7.25 -13.39 14.39
C GLU A 66 5.77 -13.56 14.04
N GLN A 67 4.86 -13.37 15.01
CA GLN A 67 3.42 -13.41 14.78
C GLN A 67 2.95 -12.35 13.78
N LEU A 68 3.42 -11.10 13.93
CA LEU A 68 3.14 -10.00 13.01
C LEU A 68 3.62 -10.32 11.59
N GLY A 69 4.83 -10.87 11.44
CA GLY A 69 5.36 -11.30 10.14
C GLY A 69 4.52 -12.42 9.49
N GLY A 70 4.00 -13.34 10.29
CA GLY A 70 3.08 -14.39 9.83
C GLY A 70 1.75 -13.82 9.34
N VAL A 71 1.09 -12.97 10.14
CA VAL A 71 -0.16 -12.30 9.76
C VAL A 71 0.03 -11.46 8.51
N MET A 72 1.12 -10.69 8.44
CA MET A 72 1.48 -9.89 7.28
C MET A 72 1.57 -10.78 6.02
N SER A 73 2.29 -11.90 6.08
CA SER A 73 2.41 -12.80 4.94
C SER A 73 1.06 -13.35 4.48
N LEU A 74 0.16 -13.69 5.41
CA LEU A 74 -1.20 -14.14 5.08
C LEU A 74 -2.01 -13.05 4.39
N LEU A 75 -1.92 -11.80 4.86
CA LEU A 75 -2.64 -10.66 4.27
C LEU A 75 -2.13 -10.32 2.87
N PHE A 76 -0.81 -10.20 2.68
CA PHE A 76 -0.23 -9.72 1.41
C PHE A 76 -0.26 -10.77 0.30
N TYR A 77 -0.26 -12.05 0.64
CA TYR A 77 -0.29 -13.14 -0.34
C TYR A 77 -1.66 -13.83 -0.41
N ALA A 78 -2.69 -13.25 0.21
CA ALA A 78 -4.06 -13.69 0.04
C ALA A 78 -4.49 -13.57 -1.44
N LYS A 79 -5.23 -14.58 -1.93
CA LYS A 79 -5.70 -14.61 -3.32
C LYS A 79 -6.88 -13.66 -3.58
N THR A 80 -7.64 -13.36 -2.53
CA THR A 80 -8.78 -12.44 -2.61
C THR A 80 -8.85 -11.61 -1.34
N GLU A 81 -9.42 -10.41 -1.45
CA GLU A 81 -9.68 -9.53 -0.31
C GLU A 81 -10.60 -10.20 0.74
N GLN A 82 -11.45 -11.13 0.32
CA GLN A 82 -12.37 -11.86 1.21
C GLN A 82 -11.72 -13.08 1.89
N SER A 83 -10.53 -13.51 1.44
CA SER A 83 -9.81 -14.62 2.06
C SER A 83 -9.13 -14.24 3.38
N THR A 84 -9.03 -12.94 3.68
CA THR A 84 -8.43 -12.41 4.92
C THR A 84 -9.45 -12.21 6.05
N THR A 85 -10.75 -12.36 5.77
CA THR A 85 -11.87 -11.98 6.66
C THR A 85 -12.05 -12.82 7.94
N ASN A 86 -11.15 -13.75 8.24
CA ASN A 86 -11.15 -14.43 9.56
C ASN A 86 -10.33 -13.69 10.62
N ALA A 87 -9.71 -12.55 10.29
CA ALA A 87 -9.12 -11.62 11.24
C ALA A 87 -9.75 -10.23 11.09
N SER A 88 -10.85 -10.03 11.80
CA SER A 88 -11.49 -8.76 12.15
C SER A 88 -11.77 -7.77 11.02
N SER A 89 -13.07 -7.70 10.71
CA SER A 89 -13.79 -6.70 9.96
C SER A 89 -13.21 -5.27 10.07
N THR A 90 -13.18 -4.59 8.92
CA THR A 90 -13.10 -3.12 8.74
C THR A 90 -11.70 -2.51 8.67
N TRP A 91 -11.04 -2.63 7.52
CA TRP A 91 -9.95 -1.70 7.14
C TRP A 91 -9.89 -1.50 5.63
N PHE A 92 -10.80 -0.69 5.08
CA PHE A 92 -10.55 0.10 3.86
C PHE A 92 -11.53 1.29 3.83
N ILE A 93 -11.06 2.43 4.30
CA ILE A 93 -11.33 3.77 3.74
C ILE A 93 -9.99 4.50 3.72
#